data_AF-A0A7C9P8B6-F1
#
_entry.id   AF-A0A7C9P8B6-F1
#
_cell.length_a   1.000
_cell.length_b   1.000
_cell.length_c   1.000
_cell.angle_alpha   90.00
_cell.angle_beta   90.00
_cell.angle_gamma   90.00
#
_symmetry.space_group_name_H-M   'P 1'
#
loop_
_entity.id
_entity.type
_entity.pdbx_description
1 polymer ?
#
loop_
_entity_poly.entity_id
_entity_poly.type
_entity_poly.pdbx_seq_one_letter_code
_entity_poly.pdbx_strand_id
1 'polypeptide(L)'
;MNLRITPLTFVLVALLAGCQPVEEERFQGYVEAEPVLVAAQQSGQLTSLTVQRGDAVKTGTPLFSQDQAVESANVSQAQAQLAQAQAQLGNLATGKRPAELAAIDAQLKEAEARRKLSAGQLSRQQALVAKGFVSVESLDQARTPLARDEANIAQIKALLASARLPGRKDERAGAQSQVSASQAVLEQNTIRLG
;
A
#
# COMPACT_ATOMS: atom_id res chain seq x y z
N MET A 1 -23.44 103.85 52.15
CA MET A 1 -24.73 103.15 52.04
C MET A 1 -24.64 102.17 50.88
N ASN A 2 -25.19 100.98 51.08
CA ASN A 2 -24.89 99.76 50.34
C ASN A 2 -25.47 99.70 48.93
N LEU A 3 -24.76 98.92 48.11
CA LEU A 3 -25.26 97.85 47.23
C LEU A 3 -25.84 98.16 45.82
N ARG A 4 -25.46 97.22 44.94
CA ARG A 4 -26.20 96.63 43.80
C ARG A 4 -26.18 97.41 42.49
N ILE A 5 -25.34 96.96 41.54
CA ILE A 5 -25.74 96.46 40.21
C ILE A 5 -24.60 95.56 39.71
N THR A 6 -24.68 94.27 40.04
CA THR A 6 -23.95 93.16 39.41
C THR A 6 -24.92 92.02 39.09
N PRO A 7 -25.71 92.12 38.00
CA PRO A 7 -26.23 90.92 37.36
C PRO A 7 -25.92 90.84 35.85
N LEU A 8 -25.78 91.98 35.15
CA LEU A 8 -25.63 92.00 33.69
C LEU A 8 -24.22 91.58 33.23
N THR A 9 -23.19 91.97 33.98
CA THR A 9 -21.80 91.53 33.75
C THR A 9 -21.59 90.05 34.06
N PHE A 10 -22.33 89.49 35.02
CA PHE A 10 -22.21 88.06 35.37
C PHE A 10 -22.91 87.17 34.35
N VAL A 11 -24.03 87.61 33.78
CA VAL A 11 -24.75 86.91 32.70
C VAL A 11 -23.94 86.93 31.40
N LEU A 12 -23.27 88.05 31.08
CA LEU A 12 -22.40 88.13 29.91
C LEU A 12 -21.18 87.19 30.04
N VAL A 13 -20.55 87.12 31.22
CA VAL A 13 -19.42 86.20 31.46
C VAL A 13 -19.86 84.73 31.42
N ALA A 14 -21.07 84.40 31.91
CA ALA A 14 -21.61 83.05 31.85
C ALA A 14 -21.95 82.59 30.41
N LEU A 15 -22.42 83.51 29.55
CA LEU A 15 -22.66 83.24 28.12
C LEU A 15 -21.36 83.01 27.33
N LEU A 16 -20.24 83.60 27.75
CA LEU A 16 -18.92 83.34 27.13
C LEU A 16 -18.24 82.05 27.62
N ALA A 17 -18.65 81.49 28.76
CA ALA A 17 -18.04 80.27 29.32
C ALA A 17 -18.58 78.95 28.72
N GLY A 18 -19.62 79.00 27.88
CA GLY A 18 -20.23 77.81 27.24
C GLY A 18 -19.49 77.28 26.01
N CYS A 19 -18.50 78.01 25.49
CA CYS A 19 -17.65 77.58 24.38
C CYS A 19 -16.35 76.93 24.89
N GLN A 20 -16.47 75.87 25.67
CA GLN A 20 -15.34 74.96 25.85
C GLN A 20 -15.44 73.86 24.78
N PRO A 21 -14.46 73.76 23.85
CA PRO A 21 -14.42 72.64 22.94
C PRO A 21 -14.25 71.36 23.76
N VAL A 22 -15.19 70.43 23.63
CA VAL A 22 -15.04 69.07 24.15
C VAL A 22 -13.89 68.45 23.35
N GLU A 23 -12.69 68.43 23.94
CA GLU A 23 -11.56 67.67 23.42
C GLU A 23 -11.91 66.19 23.55
N GLU A 24 -12.59 65.65 22.54
CA GLU A 24 -12.57 64.21 22.31
C GLU A 24 -11.12 63.81 22.04
N GLU A 25 -10.52 63.02 22.92
CA GLU A 25 -9.18 62.46 22.76
C GLU A 25 -9.13 61.65 21.46
N ARG A 26 -8.70 62.31 20.38
CA ARG A 26 -8.54 61.72 19.05
C ARG A 26 -7.12 61.23 18.91
N PHE A 27 -6.95 59.92 19.02
CA PHE A 27 -5.70 59.27 18.71
C PHE A 27 -5.59 59.06 17.20
N GLN A 28 -4.60 59.69 16.57
CA GLN A 28 -4.21 59.39 15.20
C GLN A 28 -3.09 58.36 15.22
N GLY A 29 -3.32 57.22 14.60
CA GLY A 29 -2.34 56.15 14.53
C GLY A 29 -2.72 55.15 13.44
N TYR A 30 -1.74 54.38 13.01
CA TYR A 30 -1.93 53.27 12.08
C TYR A 30 -1.92 51.96 12.85
N VAL A 31 -2.80 51.04 12.46
CA VAL A 31 -2.73 49.65 12.91
C VAL A 31 -1.76 48.94 11.98
N GLU A 32 -0.62 48.53 12.51
CA GLU A 32 0.32 47.67 11.80
C GLU A 32 0.05 46.20 12.14
N ALA A 33 0.12 45.35 11.13
CA ALA A 33 0.03 43.91 11.28
C ALA A 33 1.07 43.26 10.38
N GLU A 34 1.64 42.14 10.83
CA GLU A 34 2.54 41.33 10.02
C GLU A 34 1.72 40.30 9.23
N PRO A 35 1.62 40.41 7.90
CA PRO A 35 0.78 39.51 7.11
C PRO A 35 1.46 38.15 6.91
N VAL A 36 0.70 37.08 7.09
CA VAL A 36 1.13 35.72 6.71
C VAL A 36 0.48 35.34 5.39
N LEU A 37 1.29 34.97 4.41
CA LEU A 37 0.82 34.47 3.12
C LEU A 37 0.47 33.00 3.25
N VAL A 38 -0.78 32.65 2.94
CA VAL A 38 -1.27 31.27 2.92
C VAL A 38 -1.47 30.84 1.48
N ALA A 39 -0.86 29.72 1.09
CA ALA A 39 -0.96 29.16 -0.25
C ALA A 39 -1.13 27.64 -0.17
N ALA A 40 -1.71 27.06 -1.22
CA ALA A 40 -1.77 25.61 -1.38
C ALA A 40 -0.36 25.04 -1.62
N GLN A 41 -0.09 23.83 -1.13
CA GLN A 41 1.17 23.13 -1.43
C GLN A 41 1.27 22.69 -2.89
N GLN A 42 0.13 22.54 -3.58
CA GLN A 42 0.04 22.06 -4.95
C GLN A 42 -0.88 22.95 -5.79
N SER A 43 -0.59 23.05 -7.09
CA SER A 43 -1.45 23.75 -8.03
C SER A 43 -2.71 22.93 -8.31
N GLY A 44 -3.85 23.61 -8.45
CA GLY A 44 -5.14 22.97 -8.69
C GLY A 44 -6.25 23.99 -8.91
N GLN A 45 -7.33 23.58 -9.55
CA GLN A 45 -8.49 24.44 -9.77
C GLN A 45 -9.20 24.72 -8.45
N LEU A 46 -9.48 25.98 -8.16
CA LEU A 46 -10.26 26.39 -6.99
C LEU A 46 -11.72 25.95 -7.17
N THR A 47 -12.27 25.21 -6.21
CA THR A 47 -13.68 24.75 -6.23
C THR A 47 -14.55 25.62 -5.33
N SER A 48 -14.02 26.10 -4.20
CA SER A 48 -14.72 27.04 -3.32
C SER A 48 -13.75 27.98 -2.60
N LEU A 49 -14.25 29.17 -2.24
CA LEU A 49 -13.61 30.10 -1.32
C LEU A 49 -14.59 30.36 -0.17
N THR A 50 -14.23 29.94 1.04
CA THR A 50 -15.14 29.87 2.20
C THR A 50 -15.09 31.14 3.06
N VAL A 51 -14.10 32.00 2.84
CA VAL A 51 -13.86 33.22 3.63
C VAL A 51 -13.84 34.46 2.75
N GLN A 52 -14.17 35.60 3.35
CA GLN A 52 -14.11 36.91 2.73
C GLN A 52 -13.13 37.81 3.48
N ARG A 53 -12.76 38.94 2.84
CA ARG A 53 -11.88 39.93 3.46
C ARG A 53 -12.55 40.50 4.70
N GLY A 54 -11.84 40.42 5.83
CA GLY A 54 -12.31 40.92 7.13
C GLY A 54 -12.85 39.83 8.06
N ASP A 55 -12.98 38.59 7.58
CA ASP A 55 -13.44 37.47 8.41
C ASP A 55 -12.38 37.06 9.44
N ALA A 56 -12.81 36.84 10.68
CA ALA A 56 -11.96 36.27 11.73
C ALA A 56 -11.90 34.74 11.58
N VAL A 57 -10.69 34.20 11.40
CA VAL A 57 -10.46 32.75 11.22
C VAL A 57 -9.65 32.17 12.38
N LYS A 58 -9.91 30.92 12.74
CA LYS A 58 -9.15 30.16 13.75
C LYS A 58 -8.26 29.12 13.07
N THR A 59 -7.23 28.63 13.76
CA THR A 59 -6.43 27.51 13.28
C THR A 59 -7.31 26.32 12.91
N GLY A 60 -7.09 25.76 11.73
CA GLY A 60 -7.89 24.67 11.17
C GLY A 60 -9.16 25.10 10.41
N THR A 61 -9.46 26.41 10.32
CA THR A 61 -10.57 26.90 9.51
C THR A 61 -10.25 26.75 8.03
N PRO A 62 -11.03 25.99 7.23
CA PRO A 62 -10.79 25.84 5.80
C PRO A 62 -11.04 27.16 5.07
N LEU A 63 -10.02 27.68 4.38
CA LEU A 63 -10.09 28.95 3.68
C LEU A 63 -10.63 28.79 2.25
N PHE A 64 -10.20 27.74 1.55
CA PHE A 64 -10.61 27.39 0.20
C PHE A 64 -10.52 25.88 -0.03
N SER A 65 -11.15 25.39 -1.10
CA SER A 65 -11.00 24.01 -1.56
C SER A 65 -10.53 23.98 -3.03
N GLN A 66 -9.81 22.93 -3.39
CA GLN A 66 -9.35 22.68 -4.76
C GLN A 66 -9.90 21.35 -5.27
N ASP A 67 -9.94 21.19 -6.59
CA ASP A 67 -10.27 19.92 -7.22
C ASP A 67 -9.22 18.86 -6.88
N GLN A 68 -9.69 17.74 -6.32
CA GLN A 68 -8.89 16.60 -5.88
C GLN A 68 -9.10 15.36 -6.75
N ALA A 69 -9.79 15.47 -7.89
CA ALA A 69 -10.09 14.34 -8.77
C ALA A 69 -8.81 13.62 -9.23
N VAL A 70 -7.77 14.36 -9.59
CA VAL A 70 -6.47 13.78 -10.01
C VAL A 70 -5.77 13.08 -8.85
N GLU A 71 -5.72 13.70 -7.67
CA GLU A 71 -5.03 13.12 -6.52
C GLU A 71 -5.75 11.89 -5.96
N SER A 72 -7.09 11.91 -5.95
CA SER A 72 -7.89 10.73 -5.59
C SER A 72 -7.71 9.57 -6.59
N ALA A 73 -7.57 9.88 -7.89
CA ALA A 73 -7.22 8.89 -8.90
C ALA A 73 -5.81 8.33 -8.69
N ASN A 74 -4.82 9.18 -8.35
CA ASN A 74 -3.45 8.76 -8.04
C ASN A 74 -3.38 7.83 -6.81
N VAL A 75 -4.16 8.13 -5.76
CA VAL A 75 -4.29 7.25 -4.59
C VAL A 75 -4.91 5.92 -4.99
N SER A 76 -6.00 5.94 -5.76
CA SER A 76 -6.67 4.71 -6.23
C SER A 76 -5.75 3.84 -7.09
N GLN A 77 -4.95 4.45 -7.98
CA GLN A 77 -3.95 3.76 -8.78
C GLN A 77 -2.86 3.13 -7.90
N ALA A 78 -2.32 3.87 -6.92
CA ALA A 78 -1.29 3.36 -6.02
C ALA A 78 -1.81 2.20 -5.15
N GLN A 79 -3.06 2.26 -4.70
CA GLN A 79 -3.72 1.15 -4.00
C GLN A 79 -3.80 -0.10 -4.87
N ALA A 80 -4.19 0.04 -6.14
CA ALA A 80 -4.23 -1.08 -7.07
C ALA A 80 -2.84 -1.69 -7.33
N GLN A 81 -1.81 -0.86 -7.46
CA GLN A 81 -0.42 -1.31 -7.62
C GLN A 81 0.09 -2.05 -6.37
N LEU A 82 -0.23 -1.56 -5.17
CA LEU A 82 0.09 -2.24 -3.92
C LEU A 82 -0.61 -3.61 -3.83
N ALA A 83 -1.91 -3.66 -4.15
CA ALA A 83 -2.66 -4.91 -4.16
C ALA A 83 -2.07 -5.93 -5.15
N GLN A 84 -1.64 -5.48 -6.34
CA GLN A 84 -0.95 -6.31 -7.32
C GLN A 84 0.38 -6.85 -6.77
N ALA A 85 1.20 -6.00 -6.14
CA ALA A 85 2.48 -6.41 -5.55
C ALA A 85 2.28 -7.43 -4.42
N GLN A 86 1.28 -7.21 -3.56
CA GLN A 86 0.91 -8.13 -2.48
C GLN A 86 0.43 -9.48 -3.03
N ALA A 87 -0.40 -9.48 -4.08
CA ALA A 87 -0.86 -10.69 -4.73
C ALA A 87 0.31 -11.48 -5.35
N GLN A 88 1.27 -10.79 -5.98
CA GLN A 88 2.46 -11.42 -6.52
C GLN A 88 3.32 -12.06 -5.43
N LEU A 89 3.55 -11.37 -4.31
CA LEU A 89 4.26 -11.92 -3.16
C LEU A 89 3.53 -13.14 -2.57
N GLY A 90 2.20 -13.05 -2.43
CA GLY A 90 1.36 -14.14 -1.95
C GLY A 90 1.46 -15.38 -2.84
N ASN A 91 1.42 -15.20 -4.16
CA ASN A 91 1.63 -16.29 -5.13
C ASN A 91 3.01 -16.94 -4.96
N LEU A 92 4.08 -16.14 -4.84
CA LEU A 92 5.44 -16.65 -4.61
C LEU A 92 5.62 -17.33 -3.25
N ALA A 93 4.77 -17.03 -2.27
CA ALA A 93 4.80 -17.70 -0.96
C ALA A 93 4.18 -19.10 -0.99
N THR A 94 3.51 -19.47 -2.09
CA THR A 94 2.88 -20.77 -2.27
C THR A 94 3.65 -21.65 -3.25
N GLY A 95 3.53 -22.97 -3.11
CA GLY A 95 4.00 -23.93 -4.10
C GLY A 95 3.05 -24.03 -5.30
N LYS A 96 3.24 -25.05 -6.15
CA LYS A 96 2.34 -25.35 -7.27
C LYS A 96 0.89 -25.53 -6.80
N ARG A 97 -0.05 -25.22 -7.70
CA ARG A 97 -1.49 -25.34 -7.41
C ARG A 97 -1.87 -26.79 -7.08
N PRO A 98 -2.92 -27.02 -6.26
CA PRO A 98 -3.36 -28.37 -5.90
C PRO A 98 -3.62 -29.29 -7.10
N ALA A 99 -4.20 -28.76 -8.19
CA ALA A 99 -4.43 -29.51 -9.41
C ALA A 99 -3.13 -29.96 -10.11
N GLU A 100 -2.08 -29.13 -10.08
CA GLU A 100 -0.77 -29.47 -10.62
C GLU A 100 -0.08 -30.53 -9.75
N LEU A 101 -0.18 -30.41 -8.42
CA LEU A 101 0.33 -31.43 -7.50
C LEU A 101 -0.39 -32.77 -7.68
N ALA A 102 -1.72 -32.76 -7.84
CA ALA A 102 -2.50 -33.96 -8.09
C ALA A 102 -2.10 -34.65 -9.40
N ALA A 103 -1.76 -33.88 -10.45
CA ALA A 103 -1.26 -34.45 -11.70
C ALA A 103 0.10 -35.14 -11.52
N ILE A 104 1.02 -34.54 -10.75
CA ILE A 104 2.32 -35.16 -10.43
C ILE A 104 2.13 -36.41 -9.55
N ASP A 105 1.22 -36.36 -8.57
CA ASP A 105 0.87 -37.51 -7.73
C ASP A 105 0.27 -38.67 -8.55
N ALA A 106 -0.54 -38.36 -9.58
CA ALA A 106 -1.06 -39.37 -10.51
C ALA A 106 0.07 -40.01 -11.33
N GLN A 107 1.03 -39.21 -11.82
CA GLN A 107 2.22 -39.72 -12.51
C GLN A 107 3.07 -40.61 -11.60
N LEU A 108 3.21 -40.24 -10.32
CA LEU A 108 3.91 -41.07 -9.34
C LEU A 108 3.21 -42.42 -9.14
N LYS A 109 1.88 -42.43 -9.00
CA LYS A 109 1.10 -43.68 -8.87
C LYS A 109 1.25 -44.57 -10.10
N GLU A 110 1.26 -43.99 -11.30
CA GLU A 110 1.51 -44.73 -12.54
C GLU A 110 2.91 -45.36 -12.54
N ALA A 111 3.94 -44.58 -12.18
CA ALA A 111 5.32 -45.06 -12.12
C ALA A 111 5.49 -46.18 -11.07
N GLU A 112 4.82 -46.08 -9.92
CA GLU A 112 4.80 -47.12 -8.90
C GLU A 112 4.14 -48.42 -9.40
N ALA A 113 3.05 -48.32 -10.18
CA ALA A 113 2.43 -49.47 -10.81
C ALA A 113 3.35 -50.14 -11.83
N ARG A 114 4.08 -49.36 -12.64
CA ARG A 114 5.09 -49.88 -13.59
C ARG A 114 6.23 -50.59 -12.86
N ARG A 115 6.76 -49.99 -11.80
CA ARG A 115 7.79 -50.62 -10.94
C ARG A 115 7.30 -51.93 -10.34
N LYS A 116 6.03 -52.02 -9.92
CA LYS A 116 5.44 -53.26 -9.40
C LYS A 116 5.41 -54.36 -10.47
N LEU A 117 5.10 -54.00 -11.72
CA LEU A 117 5.12 -54.94 -12.85
C LEU A 117 6.54 -55.45 -13.13
N SER A 118 7.53 -54.56 -13.24
CA SER A 118 8.92 -54.94 -13.51
C SER A 118 9.55 -55.72 -12.36
N ALA A 119 9.26 -55.38 -11.11
CA ALA A 119 9.67 -56.17 -9.94
C ALA A 119 9.09 -57.58 -9.97
N GLY A 120 7.81 -57.73 -10.33
CA GLY A 120 7.17 -59.03 -10.49
C GLY A 120 7.76 -59.85 -11.64
N GLN A 121 8.11 -59.22 -12.76
CA GLN A 121 8.80 -59.86 -13.88
C GLN A 121 10.19 -60.35 -13.48
N LEU A 122 10.98 -59.51 -12.80
CA LEU A 122 12.30 -59.89 -12.29
C LEU A 122 12.20 -61.09 -11.33
N SER A 123 11.26 -61.06 -10.38
CA SER A 123 11.04 -62.16 -9.44
C SER A 123 10.68 -63.48 -10.14
N ARG A 124 9.82 -63.43 -11.17
CA ARG A 124 9.51 -64.61 -11.99
C ARG A 124 10.73 -65.13 -12.76
N GLN A 125 11.52 -64.24 -13.36
CA GLN A 125 12.72 -64.62 -14.10
C GLN A 125 13.77 -65.26 -13.19
N GLN A 126 13.96 -64.73 -11.98
CA GLN A 126 14.84 -65.31 -10.95
C GLN A 126 14.43 -66.75 -10.61
N ALA A 127 13.12 -66.99 -10.43
CA ALA A 127 12.61 -68.33 -10.14
C ALA A 127 12.79 -69.31 -11.31
N LEU A 128 12.73 -68.84 -12.56
CA LEU A 128 12.96 -69.67 -13.74
C LEU A 128 14.45 -70.01 -13.94
N VAL A 129 15.36 -69.07 -13.70
CA VAL A 129 16.82 -69.32 -13.74
C VAL A 129 17.20 -70.35 -12.67
N ALA A 130 16.68 -70.21 -11.45
CA ALA A 130 16.95 -71.14 -10.36
C ALA A 130 16.52 -72.59 -10.68
N LYS A 131 15.55 -72.75 -11.59
CA LYS A 131 15.06 -74.04 -12.08
C LYS A 131 15.72 -74.50 -13.39
N GLY A 132 16.67 -73.73 -13.94
CA GLY A 132 17.40 -74.04 -15.17
C GLY A 132 16.62 -73.83 -16.47
N PHE A 133 15.46 -73.16 -16.44
CA PHE A 133 14.60 -73.00 -17.63
C PHE A 133 14.99 -71.83 -18.55
N VAL A 134 15.82 -70.89 -18.07
CA VAL A 134 16.19 -69.67 -18.80
C VAL A 134 17.64 -69.27 -18.47
N SER A 135 18.27 -68.49 -19.35
CA SER A 135 19.67 -68.06 -19.18
C SER A 135 19.83 -66.96 -18.13
N VAL A 136 21.05 -66.85 -17.58
CA VAL A 136 21.44 -65.76 -16.68
C VAL A 136 21.37 -64.40 -17.38
N GLU A 137 21.67 -64.37 -18.68
CA GLU A 137 21.53 -63.17 -19.51
C GLU A 137 20.08 -62.64 -19.50
N SER A 138 19.07 -63.52 -19.61
CA SER A 138 17.67 -63.10 -19.54
C SER A 138 17.29 -62.53 -18.16
N LEU A 139 17.93 -62.99 -17.08
CA LEU A 139 17.76 -62.39 -15.76
C LEU A 139 18.40 -61.01 -15.67
N ASP A 140 19.59 -60.82 -16.23
CA ASP A 140 20.23 -59.50 -16.27
C ASP A 140 19.44 -58.51 -17.11
N GLN A 141 18.87 -58.95 -18.24
CA GLN A 141 17.95 -58.14 -19.04
C GLN A 141 16.69 -57.74 -18.25
N ALA A 142 16.20 -58.60 -17.34
CA ALA A 142 15.05 -58.28 -16.48
C ALA A 142 15.36 -57.32 -15.32
N ARG A 143 16.65 -57.14 -14.96
CA ARG A 143 17.07 -56.17 -13.93
C ARG A 143 16.99 -54.73 -14.43
N THR A 144 17.30 -54.49 -15.70
CA THR A 144 17.35 -53.14 -16.29
C THR A 144 16.01 -52.39 -16.23
N PRO A 145 14.84 -53.00 -16.57
CA PRO A 145 13.54 -52.34 -16.42
C PRO A 145 13.23 -51.91 -14.99
N LEU A 146 13.51 -52.76 -14.00
CA LEU A 146 13.27 -52.42 -12.59
C LEU A 146 14.13 -51.22 -12.17
N ALA A 147 15.42 -51.24 -12.48
CA ALA A 147 16.34 -50.14 -12.16
C ALA A 147 15.89 -48.83 -12.83
N ARG A 148 15.42 -48.89 -14.09
CA ARG A 148 14.86 -47.74 -14.81
C ARG A 148 13.62 -47.18 -14.11
N ASP A 149 12.68 -48.05 -13.74
CA ASP A 149 11.42 -47.63 -13.10
C ASP A 149 11.67 -47.02 -11.71
N GLU A 150 12.64 -47.56 -10.96
CA GLU A 150 13.06 -47.00 -9.67
C GLU A 150 13.70 -45.62 -9.82
N ALA A 151 14.56 -45.43 -10.82
CA ALA A 151 15.12 -44.12 -11.13
C ALA A 151 14.04 -43.11 -11.54
N ASN A 152 13.05 -43.54 -12.32
CA ASN A 152 11.92 -42.68 -12.71
C ASN A 152 11.08 -42.26 -11.49
N ILE A 153 10.79 -43.18 -10.56
CA ILE A 153 10.11 -42.85 -9.30
C ILE A 153 10.92 -41.82 -8.51
N ALA A 154 12.23 -42.00 -8.40
CA ALA A 154 13.10 -41.06 -7.68
C ALA A 154 13.05 -39.65 -8.32
N GLN A 155 13.07 -39.58 -9.65
CA GLN A 155 12.94 -38.34 -10.39
C GLN A 155 11.59 -37.65 -10.14
N ILE A 156 10.47 -38.38 -10.22
CA ILE A 156 9.12 -37.82 -9.99
C ILE A 156 8.97 -37.35 -8.53
N LYS A 157 9.51 -38.10 -7.56
CA LYS A 157 9.51 -37.68 -6.15
C LYS A 157 10.30 -36.39 -5.94
N ALA A 158 11.45 -36.23 -6.59
CA ALA A 158 12.21 -34.99 -6.54
C ALA A 158 11.44 -33.82 -7.17
N LEU A 159 10.75 -34.06 -8.30
CA LEU A 159 9.90 -33.07 -8.94
C LEU A 159 8.75 -32.64 -8.02
N LEU A 160 8.07 -33.60 -7.38
CA LEU A 160 6.98 -33.34 -6.44
C LEU A 160 7.47 -32.55 -5.21
N ALA A 161 8.64 -32.90 -4.66
CA ALA A 161 9.24 -32.17 -3.56
C ALA A 161 9.51 -30.72 -3.95
N SER A 162 10.11 -30.48 -5.12
CA SER A 162 10.35 -29.14 -5.65
C SER A 162 9.05 -28.37 -5.91
N ALA A 163 8.03 -29.04 -6.47
CA ALA A 163 6.72 -28.44 -6.75
C ALA A 163 5.99 -27.95 -5.48
N ARG A 164 6.27 -28.53 -4.32
CA ARG A 164 5.68 -28.11 -3.03
C ARG A 164 6.41 -26.92 -2.41
N LEU A 165 7.63 -26.62 -2.85
CA LEU A 165 8.39 -25.51 -2.30
C LEU A 165 7.82 -24.17 -2.80
N PRO A 166 7.83 -23.13 -1.96
CA PRO A 166 7.53 -21.78 -2.40
C PRO A 166 8.62 -21.26 -3.34
N GLY A 167 8.36 -20.09 -3.94
CA GLY A 167 9.34 -19.35 -4.75
C GLY A 167 10.67 -19.13 -4.01
N ARG A 168 11.74 -18.92 -4.78
CA ARG A 168 13.09 -18.80 -4.22
C ARG A 168 13.15 -17.64 -3.22
N LYS A 169 13.98 -17.77 -2.17
CA LYS A 169 14.09 -16.76 -1.11
C LYS A 169 14.37 -15.36 -1.67
N ASP A 170 15.26 -15.27 -2.65
CA ASP A 170 15.64 -13.99 -3.28
C ASP A 170 14.48 -13.38 -4.08
N GLU A 171 13.70 -14.20 -4.79
CA GLU A 171 12.51 -13.74 -5.52
C GLU A 171 11.43 -13.22 -4.55
N ARG A 172 11.24 -13.91 -3.44
CA ARG A 172 10.32 -13.48 -2.38
C ARG A 172 10.79 -12.20 -1.70
N ALA A 173 12.09 -12.07 -1.44
CA ALA A 173 12.66 -10.86 -0.88
C ALA A 173 12.49 -9.66 -1.84
N GLY A 174 12.76 -9.86 -3.14
CA GLY A 174 12.52 -8.85 -4.16
C GLY A 174 11.05 -8.43 -4.25
N ALA A 175 10.12 -9.40 -4.23
CA ALA A 175 8.69 -9.10 -4.20
C ALA A 175 8.25 -8.36 -2.93
N GLN A 176 8.84 -8.70 -1.77
CA GLN A 176 8.61 -7.97 -0.52
C GLN A 176 9.10 -6.53 -0.60
N SER A 177 10.27 -6.29 -1.18
CA SER A 177 10.77 -4.93 -1.43
C SER A 177 9.85 -4.15 -2.36
N GLN A 178 9.27 -4.82 -3.37
CA GLN A 178 8.29 -4.19 -4.26
C GLN A 178 7.00 -3.80 -3.50
N VAL A 179 6.50 -4.63 -2.59
CA VAL A 179 5.36 -4.28 -1.71
C VAL A 179 5.69 -3.04 -0.89
N SER A 180 6.86 -2.99 -0.25
CA SER A 180 7.28 -1.84 0.55
C SER A 180 7.42 -0.56 -0.29
N ALA A 181 7.94 -0.67 -1.51
CA ALA A 181 8.04 0.46 -2.44
C ALA A 181 6.64 0.98 -2.86
N SER A 182 5.73 0.08 -3.23
CA SER A 182 4.35 0.45 -3.58
C SER A 182 3.58 1.05 -2.39
N GLN A 183 3.85 0.59 -1.17
CA GLN A 183 3.29 1.17 0.05
C GLN A 183 3.76 2.61 0.25
N ALA A 184 5.07 2.88 0.05
CA ALA A 184 5.62 4.23 0.17
C ALA A 184 5.02 5.20 -0.86
N VAL A 185 4.77 4.73 -2.09
CA VAL A 185 4.10 5.53 -3.14
C VAL A 185 2.64 5.83 -2.75
N LEU A 186 1.92 4.85 -2.18
CA LEU A 186 0.56 5.08 -1.69
C LEU A 186 0.54 6.11 -0.56
N GLU A 187 1.45 6.01 0.40
CA GLU A 187 1.59 6.97 1.50
C GLU A 187 1.88 8.37 0.98
N GLN A 188 2.82 8.51 0.04
CA GLN A 188 3.12 9.77 -0.63
C GLN A 188 1.88 10.37 -1.31
N ASN A 189 1.13 9.57 -2.08
CA ASN A 189 -0.08 10.05 -2.75
C ASN A 189 -1.19 10.43 -1.76
N THR A 190 -1.25 9.75 -0.61
CA THR A 190 -2.23 10.05 0.45
C THR A 190 -1.92 11.38 1.12
N ILE A 191 -0.64 11.68 1.40
CA ILE A 191 -0.18 12.99 1.90
C ILE A 191 -0.45 14.11 0.88
N ARG A 192 -0.46 13.79 -0.41
CA ARG A 192 -0.77 14.79 -1.45
C ARG A 192 -2.27 15.09 -1.56
N LEU A 193 -3.13 14.18 -1.10
CA LEU A 193 -4.58 14.31 -1.13
C LEU A 193 -5.13 15.11 0.08
N GLY A 194 -4.42 15.16 1.20
CA GLY A 194 -4.83 15.91 2.41
C GLY A 194 -3.71 16.05 3.43
#